data_AF-A0AAD1WJD8-F1
#
_entry.id   AF-A0AAD1WJD8-F1
#
_cell.length_a   1.000
_cell.length_b   1.000
_cell.length_c   1.000
_cell.angle_alpha   90.00
_cell.angle_beta   90.00
_cell.angle_gamma   90.00
#
_symmetry.space_group_name_H-M   'P 1'
#
loop_
_entity.id
_entity.type
_entity.pdbx_description
1 polymer ?
#
loop_
_entity_poly.entity_id
_entity_poly.type
_entity_poly.pdbx_seq_one_letter_code
_entity_poly.pdbx_strand_id
1 'polypeptide(L)'
;MIVNGGKINCYDALQKRKPEEQPWCQKSLKHKFQDSLRDKERILNRSKKMSFIKPESTGPPLQHSLLSAPFILHMISDCLLLSWLHFYISSLNLHLQSITENHKTADFYSSLFGALQMLGLFTAPLISWLLQTARNSQTGSETSRTRCKSQSSIERLVVVYTLRILAVIGFGVSCLVPSLGLQVLGFVLHVLVRSSMFLVTFSLFNTWFPERHYGALLGIYIFLSSLLTLSQHPLFLLLTGPLNRDPYWIHSAFFASSLSAISVPLTLCIKKRMLSHTPLPSRG
;
A
#
# COMPACT_ATOMS: atom_id res chain seq x y z
N MET A 1 -34.65 3.56 71.97
CA MET A 1 -33.88 4.58 72.72
C MET A 1 -32.83 3.84 73.55
N ILE A 2 -31.56 4.28 73.47
CA ILE A 2 -30.44 3.97 74.39
C ILE A 2 -29.88 2.53 74.27
N VAL A 3 -28.79 2.26 73.52
CA VAL A 3 -27.34 2.57 73.72
C VAL A 3 -26.67 1.80 74.87
N ASN A 4 -25.75 0.89 74.52
CA ASN A 4 -24.42 0.59 75.10
C ASN A 4 -24.10 -0.89 74.84
N GLY A 5 -22.94 -1.32 74.35
CA GLY A 5 -21.60 -0.74 74.40
C GLY A 5 -20.68 -1.73 75.11
N GLY A 6 -19.64 -2.25 74.43
CA GLY A 6 -18.55 -2.99 75.10
C GLY A 6 -18.06 -4.23 74.36
N LYS A 7 -17.03 -4.06 73.52
CA LYS A 7 -15.64 -4.54 73.72
C LYS A 7 -15.29 -5.91 73.15
N ILE A 8 -14.52 -5.81 72.08
CA ILE A 8 -13.57 -6.73 71.45
C ILE A 8 -12.88 -7.66 72.46
N ASN A 9 -12.77 -8.95 72.11
CA ASN A 9 -11.54 -9.70 72.40
C ASN A 9 -11.18 -10.62 71.24
N CYS A 10 -9.94 -10.48 70.75
CA CYS A 10 -9.47 -10.87 69.43
C CYS A 10 -8.64 -12.17 69.47
N TYR A 11 -8.88 -13.05 70.45
CA TYR A 11 -8.04 -14.24 70.68
C TYR A 11 -8.76 -15.59 70.75
N ASP A 12 -10.10 -15.65 70.80
CA ASP A 12 -10.83 -16.92 70.95
C ASP A 12 -11.33 -17.57 69.64
N ALA A 13 -11.00 -17.00 68.46
CA ALA A 13 -11.43 -17.58 67.17
C ALA A 13 -10.30 -18.30 66.40
N LEU A 14 -9.06 -18.33 66.91
CA LEU A 14 -7.89 -18.86 66.20
C LEU A 14 -7.61 -20.36 66.40
N GLN A 15 -8.49 -21.09 67.11
CA GLN A 15 -8.27 -22.51 67.41
C GLN A 15 -9.02 -23.49 66.48
N LYS A 16 -9.23 -23.10 65.22
CA LYS A 16 -9.65 -24.02 64.14
C LYS A 16 -8.90 -23.72 62.83
N ARG A 17 -7.61 -24.08 62.79
CA ARG A 17 -6.94 -24.43 61.52
C ARG A 17 -6.57 -25.91 61.54
N LYS A 18 -7.33 -26.72 60.81
CA LYS A 18 -6.81 -27.88 60.06
C LYS A 18 -7.03 -27.58 58.57
N PRO A 19 -6.10 -27.97 57.68
CA PRO A 19 -6.21 -27.69 56.25
C PRO A 19 -7.27 -28.62 55.65
N GLU A 20 -8.42 -28.06 55.26
CA GLU A 20 -9.44 -28.81 54.52
C GLU A 20 -9.06 -28.75 53.04
N GLU A 21 -8.36 -29.81 52.59
CA GLU A 21 -8.14 -30.11 51.18
C GLU A 21 -9.50 -30.20 50.48
N GLN A 22 -9.90 -29.12 49.80
CA GLN A 22 -11.06 -29.17 48.94
C GLN A 22 -10.77 -30.10 47.76
N PRO A 23 -11.55 -31.18 47.57
CA PRO A 23 -11.43 -32.04 46.43
C PRO A 23 -12.00 -31.30 45.22
N TRP A 24 -11.16 -30.45 44.60
CA TRP A 24 -11.43 -29.90 43.28
C TRP A 24 -11.79 -31.06 42.37
N CYS A 25 -13.08 -31.13 42.03
CA CYS A 25 -13.73 -32.31 41.50
C CYS A 25 -12.94 -32.83 40.29
N GLN A 26 -12.17 -33.91 40.49
CA GLN A 26 -11.30 -34.50 39.45
C GLN A 26 -12.12 -34.87 38.21
N LYS A 27 -13.42 -35.18 38.39
CA LYS A 27 -14.41 -35.35 37.32
C LYS A 27 -14.63 -34.06 36.51
N SER A 28 -14.73 -32.90 37.16
CA SER A 28 -14.90 -31.60 36.48
C SER A 28 -13.64 -31.18 35.72
N LEU A 29 -12.45 -31.46 36.24
CA LEU A 29 -11.20 -31.16 35.54
C LEU A 29 -11.02 -32.07 34.33
N LYS A 30 -11.33 -33.37 34.49
CA LYS A 30 -11.30 -34.36 33.40
C LYS A 30 -12.32 -34.02 32.31
N HIS A 31 -13.49 -33.52 32.68
CA HIS A 31 -14.50 -33.03 31.74
C HIS A 31 -14.01 -31.80 30.97
N LYS A 32 -13.51 -30.77 31.66
CA LYS A 32 -12.95 -29.57 31.01
C LYS A 32 -11.76 -29.89 30.10
N PHE A 33 -10.91 -30.84 30.51
CA PHE A 33 -9.78 -31.28 29.70
C PHE A 33 -10.25 -32.05 28.45
N GLN A 34 -11.25 -32.94 28.58
CA GLN A 34 -11.84 -33.62 27.43
C GLN A 34 -12.54 -32.66 26.47
N ASP A 35 -13.25 -31.65 26.97
CA ASP A 35 -13.87 -30.62 26.12
C ASP A 35 -12.82 -29.80 25.38
N SER A 36 -11.74 -29.41 26.07
CA SER A 36 -10.62 -28.70 25.44
C SER A 36 -9.91 -29.54 24.37
N LEU A 37 -9.75 -30.85 24.61
CA LEU A 37 -9.21 -31.77 23.58
C LEU A 37 -10.16 -31.91 22.40
N ARG A 38 -11.47 -32.02 22.64
CA ARG A 38 -12.50 -32.12 21.59
C ARG A 38 -12.58 -30.84 20.75
N ASP A 39 -12.36 -29.68 21.37
CA ASP A 39 -12.26 -28.39 20.67
C ASP A 39 -10.97 -28.27 19.86
N LYS A 40 -9.83 -28.69 20.40
CA LYS A 40 -8.58 -28.75 19.64
C LYS A 40 -8.68 -29.71 18.47
N GLU A 41 -9.33 -30.86 18.64
CA GLU A 41 -9.57 -31.82 17.58
C GLU A 41 -10.53 -31.27 16.53
N ARG A 42 -11.58 -30.54 16.90
CA ARG A 42 -12.44 -29.80 15.95
C ARG A 42 -11.69 -28.72 15.17
N ILE A 43 -10.80 -27.99 15.83
CA ILE A 43 -9.95 -26.96 15.19
C ILE A 43 -8.94 -27.62 14.25
N LEU A 44 -8.30 -28.71 14.68
CA LEU A 44 -7.37 -29.49 13.85
C LEU A 44 -8.09 -30.16 12.68
N ASN A 45 -9.32 -30.66 12.85
CA ASN A 45 -10.11 -31.19 11.75
C ASN A 45 -10.61 -30.08 10.82
N ARG A 46 -10.94 -28.88 11.32
CA ARG A 46 -11.18 -27.71 10.46
C ARG A 46 -9.92 -27.30 9.71
N SER A 47 -8.75 -27.38 10.33
CA SER A 47 -7.45 -27.09 9.73
C SER A 47 -7.04 -28.17 8.71
N LYS A 48 -7.32 -29.46 8.96
CA LYS A 48 -7.15 -30.56 8.00
C LYS A 48 -8.18 -30.53 6.87
N LYS A 49 -9.40 -30.03 7.13
CA LYS A 49 -10.45 -29.77 6.13
C LYS A 49 -10.21 -28.46 5.38
N MET A 50 -9.38 -27.58 5.93
CA MET A 50 -8.52 -26.65 5.19
C MET A 50 -7.37 -27.46 4.58
N SER A 51 -7.72 -28.54 3.87
CA SER A 51 -6.88 -28.94 2.77
C SER A 51 -6.64 -27.65 2.00
N PHE A 52 -5.39 -27.30 1.78
CA PHE A 52 -5.04 -26.47 0.65
C PHE A 52 -5.69 -27.18 -0.53
N ILE A 53 -6.91 -26.76 -0.88
CA ILE A 53 -7.48 -27.02 -2.18
C ILE A 53 -6.46 -26.32 -3.06
N LYS A 54 -5.45 -27.08 -3.52
CA LYS A 54 -4.57 -26.65 -4.59
C LYS A 54 -5.56 -26.23 -5.66
N PRO A 55 -5.68 -24.92 -5.94
CA PRO A 55 -6.83 -24.45 -6.68
C PRO A 55 -6.81 -25.22 -8.00
N GLU A 56 -7.91 -25.94 -8.25
CA GLU A 56 -8.10 -26.77 -9.43
C GLU A 56 -7.60 -25.98 -10.64
N SER A 57 -6.75 -26.58 -11.48
CA SER A 57 -5.97 -25.88 -12.51
C SER A 57 -6.82 -25.48 -13.73
N THR A 58 -7.98 -24.89 -13.49
CA THR A 58 -8.96 -24.48 -14.52
C THR A 58 -8.93 -22.98 -14.79
N GLY A 59 -7.93 -22.26 -14.25
CA GLY A 59 -7.65 -20.85 -14.57
C GLY A 59 -6.38 -20.69 -15.42
N PRO A 60 -6.27 -19.62 -16.24
CA PRO A 60 -5.09 -19.39 -17.06
C PRO A 60 -3.82 -19.32 -16.20
N PRO A 61 -2.68 -19.83 -16.71
CA PRO A 61 -1.44 -19.90 -15.95
C PRO A 61 -0.93 -18.50 -15.55
N LEU A 62 -0.20 -18.43 -14.42
CA LEU A 62 0.41 -17.20 -13.89
C LEU A 62 1.21 -16.43 -14.96
N GLN A 63 1.90 -17.16 -15.83
CA GLN A 63 2.68 -16.62 -16.94
C GLN A 63 1.86 -15.72 -17.87
N HIS A 64 0.60 -16.07 -18.13
CA HIS A 64 -0.30 -15.27 -18.98
C HIS A 64 -0.66 -13.93 -18.31
N SER A 65 -0.70 -13.89 -16.97
CA SER A 65 -0.91 -12.65 -16.23
C SER A 65 0.34 -11.77 -16.22
N LEU A 66 1.52 -12.39 -16.05
CA LEU A 66 2.82 -11.72 -16.07
C LEU A 66 3.18 -11.16 -17.45
N LEU A 67 2.81 -11.85 -18.53
CA LEU A 67 3.07 -11.42 -19.90
C LEU A 67 1.98 -10.47 -20.45
N SER A 68 1.01 -10.08 -19.62
CA SER A 68 -0.03 -9.17 -20.06
C SER A 68 0.53 -7.76 -20.29
N ALA A 69 0.17 -7.14 -21.42
CA ALA A 69 0.54 -5.76 -21.74
C ALA A 69 0.33 -4.76 -20.59
N PRO A 70 -0.81 -4.72 -19.86
CA PRO A 70 -1.01 -3.78 -18.75
C PRO A 70 -0.06 -4.04 -17.57
N PHE A 71 0.31 -5.30 -17.30
CA PHE A 71 1.29 -5.61 -16.26
C PHE A 71 2.68 -5.10 -16.64
N ILE A 72 3.14 -5.42 -17.85
CA ILE A 72 4.48 -5.02 -18.31
C ILE A 72 4.59 -3.50 -18.40
N LEU A 73 3.60 -2.81 -18.99
CA LEU A 73 3.60 -1.35 -19.09
C LEU A 73 3.58 -0.68 -17.72
N HIS A 74 2.75 -1.17 -16.78
CA HIS A 74 2.75 -0.66 -15.41
C HIS A 74 4.08 -0.92 -14.72
N MET A 75 4.63 -2.13 -14.83
CA MET A 75 5.90 -2.50 -14.20
C MET A 75 7.05 -1.64 -14.71
N ILE A 76 7.20 -1.46 -16.02
CA ILE A 76 8.26 -0.61 -16.59
C ILE A 76 8.09 0.84 -16.12
N SER A 77 6.86 1.38 -16.19
CA SER A 77 6.58 2.76 -15.78
C SER A 77 6.85 2.99 -14.30
N ASP A 78 6.43 2.06 -13.43
CA ASP A 78 6.66 2.16 -11.98
C ASP A 78 8.14 1.99 -11.63
N CYS A 79 8.87 1.10 -12.30
CA CYS A 79 10.31 0.96 -12.11
C CYS A 79 11.07 2.24 -12.48
N LEU A 80 10.76 2.86 -13.63
CA LEU A 80 11.36 4.13 -14.04
C LEU A 80 11.07 5.24 -13.02
N LEU A 81 9.80 5.37 -12.60
CA LEU A 81 9.41 6.37 -11.62
C LEU A 81 10.03 6.11 -10.24
N LEU A 82 10.14 4.84 -9.82
CA LEU A 82 10.72 4.46 -8.54
C LEU A 82 12.21 4.80 -8.52
N SER A 83 12.93 4.48 -9.59
CA SER A 83 14.34 4.86 -9.75
C SER A 83 14.51 6.37 -9.71
N TRP A 84 13.65 7.14 -10.38
CA TRP A 84 13.69 8.59 -10.34
C TRP A 84 13.47 9.15 -8.93
N LEU A 85 12.45 8.66 -8.22
CA LEU A 85 12.14 9.11 -6.86
C LEU A 85 13.28 8.83 -5.88
N HIS A 86 13.98 7.70 -6.04
CA HIS A 86 15.14 7.40 -5.21
C HIS A 86 16.36 8.25 -5.60
N PHE A 87 16.64 8.39 -6.90
CA PHE A 87 17.71 9.26 -7.39
C PHE A 87 17.52 10.69 -6.90
N TYR A 88 16.27 11.20 -6.90
CA TYR A 88 15.96 12.51 -6.34
C TYR A 88 16.38 12.65 -4.88
N ILE A 89 16.13 11.65 -4.03
CA ILE A 89 16.58 11.69 -2.63
C ILE A 89 18.12 11.74 -2.58
N SER A 90 18.79 10.97 -3.43
CA SER A 90 20.26 10.94 -3.50
C SER A 90 20.87 12.25 -3.99
N SER A 91 20.26 12.91 -4.98
CA SER A 91 20.75 14.17 -5.55
C SER A 91 20.24 15.41 -4.83
N LEU A 92 19.23 15.29 -3.96
CA LEU A 92 18.53 16.43 -3.35
C LEU A 92 19.47 17.41 -2.66
N ASN A 93 20.39 16.92 -1.84
CA ASN A 93 21.27 17.81 -1.09
C ASN A 93 22.18 18.64 -2.02
N LEU A 94 22.69 18.01 -3.10
CA LEU A 94 23.49 18.70 -4.11
C LEU A 94 22.64 19.74 -4.86
N HIS A 95 21.40 19.40 -5.18
CA HIS A 95 20.45 20.30 -5.84
C HIS A 95 20.04 21.48 -4.96
N LEU A 96 19.84 21.26 -3.65
CA LEU A 96 19.55 22.34 -2.72
C LEU A 96 20.76 23.25 -2.55
N GLN A 97 21.95 22.69 -2.43
CA GLN A 97 23.19 23.47 -2.35
C GLN A 97 23.48 24.29 -3.61
N SER A 98 23.05 23.84 -4.80
CA SER A 98 23.20 24.62 -6.02
C SER A 98 22.20 25.79 -6.10
N ILE A 99 21.02 25.65 -5.50
CA ILE A 99 19.98 26.70 -5.47
C ILE A 99 20.18 27.67 -4.30
N THR A 100 20.74 27.19 -3.18
CA THR A 100 20.99 28.00 -1.98
C THR A 100 22.48 28.30 -1.82
N GLU A 101 22.85 29.57 -1.84
CA GLU A 101 24.23 30.01 -1.56
C GLU A 101 24.68 29.68 -0.13
N ASN A 102 23.75 29.35 0.77
CA ASN A 102 24.00 29.08 2.18
C ASN A 102 23.73 27.61 2.56
N HIS A 103 24.78 26.89 2.93
CA HIS A 103 24.72 25.48 3.37
C HIS A 103 23.72 25.22 4.50
N LYS A 104 23.59 26.15 5.47
CA LYS A 104 22.63 25.98 6.58
C LYS A 104 21.18 25.96 6.10
N THR A 105 20.90 26.67 5.01
CA THR A 105 19.56 26.72 4.40
C THR A 105 19.29 25.42 3.66
N ALA A 106 20.25 24.93 2.86
CA ALA A 106 20.15 23.61 2.21
C ALA A 106 19.87 22.49 3.22
N ASP A 107 20.61 22.45 4.34
CA ASP A 107 20.44 21.44 5.37
C ASP A 107 19.06 21.51 6.04
N PHE A 108 18.53 22.72 6.24
CA PHE A 108 17.17 22.92 6.76
C PHE A 108 16.12 22.36 5.80
N TYR A 109 16.20 22.66 4.50
CA TYR A 109 15.26 22.14 3.51
C TYR A 109 15.38 20.63 3.31
N SER A 110 16.59 20.07 3.38
CA SER A 110 16.83 18.62 3.36
C SER A 110 16.16 17.94 4.57
N SER A 111 16.31 18.53 5.75
CA SER A 111 15.66 18.06 6.99
C SER A 111 14.14 18.17 6.91
N LEU A 112 13.62 19.26 6.35
CA LEU A 112 12.19 19.46 6.09
C LEU A 112 11.63 18.38 5.17
N PHE A 113 12.34 18.06 4.09
CA PHE A 113 11.98 16.97 3.20
C PHE A 113 11.93 15.62 3.93
N GLY A 114 12.93 15.34 4.77
CA GLY A 114 12.94 14.14 5.63
C GLY A 114 11.71 14.06 6.54
N ALA A 115 11.31 15.17 7.16
CA ALA A 115 10.09 15.23 7.99
C ALA A 115 8.81 15.00 7.16
N LEU A 116 8.72 15.59 5.96
CA LEU A 116 7.59 15.40 5.04
C LEU A 116 7.45 13.94 4.59
N GLN A 117 8.55 13.21 4.40
CA GLN A 117 8.50 11.79 4.09
C GLN A 117 7.82 10.96 5.20
N MET A 118 8.05 11.31 6.46
CA MET A 118 7.42 10.63 7.60
C MET A 118 5.91 10.94 7.66
N LEU A 119 5.51 12.17 7.31
CA LEU A 119 4.10 12.53 7.14
C LEU A 119 3.42 11.73 6.00
N GLY A 120 4.22 11.25 5.03
CA GLY A 120 3.80 10.30 4.00
C GLY A 120 3.17 9.01 4.53
N LEU A 121 3.42 8.61 5.78
CA LEU A 121 2.74 7.46 6.40
C LEU A 121 1.23 7.71 6.56
N PHE A 122 0.83 8.96 6.72
CA PHE A 122 -0.58 9.35 6.87
C PHE A 122 -1.29 9.60 5.54
N THR A 123 -0.57 9.70 4.41
CA THR A 123 -1.21 9.90 3.10
C THR A 123 -1.96 8.66 2.64
N ALA A 124 -1.51 7.45 3.00
CA ALA A 124 -2.21 6.22 2.65
C ALA A 124 -3.62 6.12 3.32
N PRO A 125 -3.78 6.38 4.63
CA PRO A 125 -5.09 6.56 5.26
C PRO A 125 -5.92 7.70 4.63
N LEU A 126 -5.30 8.85 4.33
CA LEU A 126 -5.99 10.02 3.79
C LEU A 126 -6.56 9.76 2.39
N ILE A 127 -5.79 9.14 1.50
CA ILE A 127 -6.24 8.77 0.15
C ILE A 127 -7.32 7.69 0.24
N SER A 128 -7.17 6.73 1.16
CA SER A 128 -8.17 5.68 1.40
C SER A 128 -9.47 6.23 1.97
N TRP A 129 -9.41 7.28 2.78
CA TRP A 129 -10.59 8.00 3.29
C TRP A 129 -11.26 8.81 2.18
N LEU A 130 -10.49 9.53 1.35
CA LEU A 130 -11.02 10.29 0.21
C LEU A 130 -11.76 9.37 -0.78
N LEU A 131 -11.19 8.21 -1.08
CA LEU A 131 -11.80 7.21 -1.95
C LEU A 131 -13.10 6.61 -1.36
N GLN A 132 -13.18 6.49 -0.02
CA GLN A 132 -14.37 6.01 0.68
C GLN A 132 -15.48 7.06 0.75
N THR A 133 -15.14 8.33 0.98
CA THR A 133 -16.12 9.42 0.97
C THR A 133 -16.73 9.60 -0.41
N ALA A 134 -15.93 9.48 -1.48
CA ALA A 134 -16.43 9.47 -2.85
C ALA A 134 -17.36 8.28 -3.15
N ARG A 135 -17.15 7.13 -2.48
CA ARG A 135 -17.98 5.92 -2.61
C ARG A 135 -19.35 6.08 -1.94
N ASN A 136 -19.42 6.73 -0.78
CA ASN A 136 -20.67 6.93 -0.04
C ASN A 136 -21.61 7.93 -0.73
N SER A 137 -21.07 8.79 -1.61
CA SER A 137 -21.88 9.71 -2.42
C SER A 137 -22.59 9.03 -3.61
N GLN A 138 -22.23 7.78 -3.97
CA GLN A 138 -22.76 7.07 -5.14
C GLN A 138 -23.72 5.92 -4.80
N THR A 139 -24.00 5.63 -3.53
CA THR A 139 -24.94 4.57 -3.13
C THR A 139 -26.39 5.07 -3.16
N GLY A 140 -26.97 5.13 -4.36
CA GLY A 140 -28.37 5.49 -4.61
C GLY A 140 -29.18 4.52 -5.47
N SER A 141 -28.65 3.38 -5.93
CA SER A 141 -29.45 2.44 -6.73
C SER A 141 -28.94 1.00 -6.68
N GLU A 142 -29.63 0.17 -5.90
CA GLU A 142 -29.45 -1.28 -5.85
C GLU A 142 -30.28 -1.97 -6.93
N THR A 143 -29.70 -2.33 -8.09
CA THR A 143 -30.27 -3.44 -8.91
C THR A 143 -29.40 -4.03 -10.04
N SER A 144 -28.20 -3.52 -10.35
CA SER A 144 -27.34 -4.08 -11.44
C SER A 144 -25.93 -4.44 -10.94
N ARG A 145 -25.86 -5.26 -9.89
CA ARG A 145 -24.75 -5.35 -8.93
C ARG A 145 -23.41 -5.95 -9.40
N THR A 146 -23.26 -6.51 -10.60
CA THR A 146 -21.99 -7.18 -10.98
C THR A 146 -21.25 -6.48 -12.13
N ARG A 147 -21.95 -6.08 -13.20
CA ARG A 147 -21.33 -5.32 -14.32
C ARG A 147 -21.08 -3.85 -13.97
N CYS A 148 -21.98 -3.22 -13.21
CA CYS A 148 -21.82 -1.84 -12.73
C CYS A 148 -20.66 -1.71 -11.71
N LYS A 149 -20.39 -2.75 -10.91
CA LYS A 149 -19.23 -2.79 -10.00
C LYS A 149 -17.89 -2.84 -10.75
N SER A 150 -17.78 -3.66 -11.81
CA SER A 150 -16.55 -3.76 -12.61
C SER A 150 -16.27 -2.48 -13.40
N GLN A 151 -17.30 -1.90 -14.04
CA GLN A 151 -17.18 -0.65 -14.80
C GLN A 151 -16.80 0.55 -13.91
N SER A 152 -17.41 0.66 -12.72
CA SER A 152 -17.07 1.72 -11.76
C SER A 152 -15.67 1.56 -11.15
N SER A 153 -15.15 0.32 -11.02
CA SER A 153 -13.77 0.11 -10.54
C SER A 153 -12.72 0.54 -11.57
N ILE A 154 -12.95 0.30 -12.85
CA ILE A 154 -12.06 0.78 -13.92
C ILE A 154 -12.07 2.31 -13.98
N GLU A 155 -13.22 2.95 -13.83
CA GLU A 155 -13.32 4.42 -13.80
C GLU A 155 -12.56 5.02 -12.62
N ARG A 156 -12.71 4.46 -11.42
CA ARG A 156 -11.93 4.87 -10.24
C ARG A 156 -10.43 4.68 -10.48
N LEU A 157 -10.03 3.54 -11.05
CA LEU A 157 -8.63 3.26 -11.36
C LEU A 157 -8.06 4.29 -12.34
N VAL A 158 -8.80 4.66 -13.39
CA VAL A 158 -8.40 5.70 -14.35
C VAL A 158 -8.21 7.04 -13.65
N VAL A 159 -9.14 7.46 -12.79
CA VAL A 159 -9.02 8.73 -12.04
C VAL A 159 -7.77 8.75 -11.16
N VAL A 160 -7.52 7.68 -10.40
CA VAL A 160 -6.32 7.60 -9.54
C VAL A 160 -5.04 7.63 -10.38
N TYR A 161 -5.02 6.94 -11.54
CA TYR A 161 -3.90 6.99 -12.48
C TYR A 161 -3.67 8.39 -13.04
N THR A 162 -4.73 9.09 -13.43
CA THR A 162 -4.65 10.47 -13.94
C THR A 162 -4.12 11.42 -12.87
N LEU A 163 -4.61 11.34 -11.63
CA LEU A 163 -4.11 12.14 -10.52
C LEU A 163 -2.62 11.87 -10.26
N ARG A 164 -2.19 10.60 -10.32
CA ARG A 164 -0.78 10.24 -10.21
C ARG A 164 0.05 10.87 -11.33
N ILE A 165 -0.40 10.81 -12.59
CA ILE A 165 0.31 11.42 -13.72
C ILE A 165 0.42 12.94 -13.55
N LEU A 166 -0.65 13.62 -13.13
CA LEU A 166 -0.63 15.05 -12.85
C LEU A 166 0.38 15.39 -11.75
N ALA A 167 0.42 14.61 -10.68
CA ALA A 167 1.40 14.80 -9.61
C ALA A 167 2.84 14.56 -10.08
N VAL A 168 3.07 13.57 -10.95
CA VAL A 168 4.39 13.31 -11.57
C VAL A 168 4.81 14.47 -12.47
N ILE A 169 3.89 15.04 -13.26
CA ILE A 169 4.18 16.19 -14.10
C ILE A 169 4.53 17.41 -13.23
N GLY A 170 3.73 17.69 -12.19
CA GLY A 170 4.03 18.77 -11.25
C GLY A 170 5.37 18.58 -10.56
N PHE A 171 5.69 17.34 -10.16
CA PHE A 171 6.99 17.00 -9.56
C PHE A 171 8.13 17.25 -10.55
N GLY A 172 7.99 16.79 -11.80
CA GLY A 172 9.00 17.02 -12.85
C GLY A 172 9.26 18.50 -13.11
N VAL A 173 8.21 19.31 -13.25
CA VAL A 173 8.34 20.76 -13.41
C VAL A 173 9.02 21.40 -12.19
N SER A 174 8.65 20.97 -10.98
CA SER A 174 9.25 21.48 -9.73
C SER A 174 10.75 21.16 -9.63
N CYS A 175 11.19 20.00 -10.13
CA CYS A 175 12.60 19.61 -10.15
C CYS A 175 13.43 20.41 -11.17
N LEU A 176 12.84 20.80 -12.31
CA LEU A 176 13.53 21.50 -13.39
C LEU A 176 13.71 22.99 -13.12
N VAL A 177 12.83 23.60 -12.32
CA VAL A 177 12.90 25.03 -12.00
C VAL A 177 13.70 25.25 -10.71
N PRO A 178 14.84 25.98 -10.75
CA PRO A 178 15.68 26.24 -9.58
C PRO A 178 15.08 27.34 -8.69
N SER A 179 13.96 27.03 -8.02
CA SER A 179 13.34 27.95 -7.07
C SER A 179 12.96 27.24 -5.77
N LEU A 180 13.28 27.85 -4.63
CA LEU A 180 13.04 27.28 -3.30
C LEU A 180 11.56 26.98 -3.03
N GLY A 181 10.65 27.87 -3.42
CA GLY A 181 9.21 27.67 -3.25
C GLY A 181 8.70 26.47 -4.03
N LEU A 182 9.14 26.29 -5.29
CA LEU A 182 8.77 25.13 -6.08
C LEU A 182 9.46 23.85 -5.58
N GLN A 183 10.64 23.91 -4.96
CA GLN A 183 11.24 22.73 -4.34
C GLN A 183 10.39 22.19 -3.18
N VAL A 184 9.83 23.07 -2.33
CA VAL A 184 8.90 22.64 -1.27
C VAL A 184 7.65 21.98 -1.86
N LEU A 185 7.10 22.54 -2.94
CA LEU A 185 6.01 21.90 -3.68
C LEU A 185 6.44 20.53 -4.22
N GLY A 186 7.66 20.44 -4.77
CA GLY A 186 8.30 19.21 -5.21
C GLY A 186 8.41 18.16 -4.11
N PHE A 187 8.72 18.55 -2.87
CA PHE A 187 8.78 17.64 -1.72
C PHE A 187 7.41 17.00 -1.43
N VAL A 188 6.35 17.82 -1.40
CA VAL A 188 4.99 17.33 -1.17
C VAL A 188 4.55 16.42 -2.32
N LEU A 189 4.79 16.83 -3.56
CA LEU A 189 4.47 16.04 -4.75
C LEU A 189 5.25 14.73 -4.79
N HIS A 190 6.53 14.71 -4.40
CA HIS A 190 7.35 13.50 -4.29
C HIS A 190 6.71 12.49 -3.33
N VAL A 191 6.33 12.94 -2.12
CA VAL A 191 5.69 12.08 -1.11
C VAL A 191 4.34 11.57 -1.59
N LEU A 192 3.54 12.41 -2.26
CA LEU A 192 2.25 12.02 -2.85
C LEU A 192 2.44 10.98 -3.96
N VAL A 193 3.38 11.21 -4.88
CA VAL A 193 3.68 10.26 -5.97
C VAL A 193 4.16 8.93 -5.38
N ARG A 194 5.11 8.96 -4.44
CA ARG A 194 5.66 7.76 -3.80
C ARG A 194 4.58 6.94 -3.08
N SER A 195 3.72 7.59 -2.31
CA SER A 195 2.61 6.91 -1.61
C SER A 195 1.54 6.37 -2.57
N SER A 196 1.27 7.07 -3.67
CA SER A 196 0.32 6.63 -4.69
C SER A 196 0.75 5.37 -5.45
N MET A 197 2.06 5.04 -5.48
CA MET A 197 2.57 3.88 -6.23
C MET A 197 1.90 2.58 -5.81
N PHE A 198 2.00 2.25 -4.52
CA PHE A 198 1.40 1.03 -3.98
C PHE A 198 -0.12 1.02 -4.16
N LEU A 199 -0.79 2.14 -3.94
CA LEU A 199 -2.25 2.25 -4.12
C LEU A 199 -2.69 1.95 -5.55
N VAL A 200 -1.96 2.48 -6.53
CA VAL A 200 -2.22 2.24 -7.95
C VAL A 200 -1.96 0.79 -8.32
N THR A 201 -0.84 0.22 -7.88
CA THR A 201 -0.52 -1.21 -8.12
C THR A 201 -1.57 -2.13 -7.51
N PHE A 202 -1.95 -1.90 -6.25
CA PHE A 202 -2.99 -2.67 -5.58
C PHE A 202 -4.34 -2.56 -6.29
N SER A 203 -4.73 -1.35 -6.68
CA SER A 203 -5.99 -1.11 -7.40
C SER A 203 -6.01 -1.76 -8.78
N LEU A 204 -4.88 -1.70 -9.52
CA LEU A 204 -4.72 -2.36 -10.81
C LEU A 204 -4.82 -3.88 -10.64
N PHE A 205 -4.11 -4.45 -9.67
CA PHE A 205 -4.06 -5.90 -9.50
C PHE A 205 -5.40 -6.47 -9.06
N ASN A 206 -6.11 -5.78 -8.17
CA ASN A 206 -7.46 -6.15 -7.76
C ASN A 206 -8.50 -6.03 -8.90
N THR A 207 -8.24 -5.17 -9.90
CA THR A 207 -9.17 -4.97 -11.02
C THR A 207 -8.89 -5.90 -12.20
N TRP A 208 -7.62 -6.24 -12.45
CA TRP A 208 -7.18 -6.95 -13.65
C TRP A 208 -6.85 -8.43 -13.46
N PHE A 209 -6.43 -8.84 -12.26
CA PHE A 209 -5.95 -10.20 -12.02
C PHE A 209 -6.86 -10.95 -11.04
N PRO A 210 -7.06 -12.26 -11.23
CA PRO A 210 -7.82 -13.08 -10.30
C PRO A 210 -7.10 -13.16 -8.94
N GLU A 211 -7.87 -13.16 -7.85
CA GLU A 211 -7.37 -13.15 -6.46
C GLU A 211 -6.37 -14.28 -6.18
N ARG A 212 -6.52 -15.43 -6.88
CA ARG A 212 -5.64 -16.60 -6.79
C ARG A 212 -4.15 -16.29 -7.00
N HIS A 213 -3.82 -15.33 -7.85
CA HIS A 213 -2.43 -15.02 -8.22
C HIS A 213 -1.90 -13.71 -7.63
N TYR A 214 -2.75 -12.96 -6.93
CA TYR A 214 -2.46 -11.62 -6.45
C TYR A 214 -1.15 -11.55 -5.65
N GLY A 215 -0.96 -12.44 -4.66
CA GLY A 215 0.24 -12.46 -3.82
C GLY A 215 1.53 -12.73 -4.60
N ALA A 216 1.48 -13.63 -5.59
CA ALA A 216 2.63 -13.94 -6.44
C ALA A 216 2.97 -12.77 -7.39
N LEU A 217 1.97 -12.15 -8.02
CA LEU A 217 2.18 -10.97 -8.87
C LEU A 217 2.78 -9.80 -8.07
N LEU A 218 2.25 -9.55 -6.88
CA LEU A 218 2.75 -8.51 -5.99
C LEU A 218 4.20 -8.76 -5.57
N GLY A 219 4.52 -10.00 -5.17
CA GLY A 219 5.89 -10.38 -4.81
C GLY A 219 6.87 -10.20 -5.97
N ILE A 220 6.52 -10.67 -7.16
CA ILE A 220 7.32 -10.50 -8.38
C ILE A 220 7.50 -9.02 -8.71
N TYR A 221 6.43 -8.22 -8.66
CA TYR A 221 6.50 -6.78 -8.88
C TYR A 221 7.48 -6.09 -7.92
N ILE A 222 7.38 -6.35 -6.62
CA ILE A 222 8.27 -5.75 -5.61
C ILE A 222 9.72 -6.21 -5.86
N PHE A 223 9.93 -7.48 -6.15
CA PHE A 223 11.26 -8.04 -6.42
C PHE A 223 11.93 -7.39 -7.63
N LEU A 224 11.25 -7.33 -8.78
CA LEU A 224 11.77 -6.66 -9.98
C LEU A 224 11.99 -5.17 -9.76
N SER A 225 11.08 -4.50 -9.06
CA SER A 225 11.21 -3.08 -8.73
C SER A 225 12.44 -2.82 -7.86
N SER A 226 12.73 -3.72 -6.93
CA SER A 226 13.89 -3.63 -6.03
C SER A 226 15.20 -3.83 -6.79
N LEU A 227 15.25 -4.83 -7.68
CA LEU A 227 16.41 -5.06 -8.55
C LEU A 227 16.72 -3.85 -9.42
N LEU A 228 15.71 -3.25 -10.05
CA LEU A 228 15.91 -2.06 -10.87
C LEU A 228 16.25 -0.83 -10.02
N THR A 229 15.76 -0.74 -8.78
CA THR A 229 16.17 0.32 -7.85
C THR A 229 17.65 0.23 -7.50
N LEU A 230 18.30 -0.95 -7.54
CA LEU A 230 19.75 -1.05 -7.35
C LEU A 230 20.55 -0.26 -8.40
N SER A 231 19.98 -0.06 -9.60
CA SER A 231 20.59 0.78 -10.63
C SER A 231 20.69 2.26 -10.23
N GLN A 232 20.04 2.69 -9.15
CA GLN A 232 20.21 4.04 -8.60
C GLN A 232 21.67 4.37 -8.27
N HIS A 233 22.47 3.39 -7.83
CA HIS A 233 23.85 3.62 -7.41
C HIS A 233 24.77 4.00 -8.58
N PRO A 234 24.80 3.28 -9.71
CA PRO A 234 25.59 3.71 -10.87
C PRO A 234 25.12 5.06 -11.42
N LEU A 235 23.82 5.37 -11.35
CA LEU A 235 23.29 6.69 -11.70
C LEU A 235 23.85 7.81 -10.80
N PHE A 236 23.97 7.56 -9.50
CA PHE A 236 24.60 8.51 -8.58
C PHE A 236 26.09 8.70 -8.88
N LEU A 237 26.81 7.63 -9.20
CA LEU A 237 28.22 7.71 -9.62
C LEU A 237 28.38 8.58 -10.88
N LEU A 238 27.47 8.41 -11.85
CA LEU A 238 27.45 9.23 -13.07
C LEU A 238 27.21 10.71 -12.78
N LEU A 239 26.33 11.04 -11.82
CA LEU A 239 26.11 12.42 -11.37
C LEU A 239 27.39 13.02 -10.75
N THR A 240 28.05 12.27 -9.86
CA THR A 240 29.24 12.76 -9.14
C THR A 240 30.52 12.78 -9.96
N GLY A 241 30.57 12.04 -11.07
CA GLY A 241 31.71 11.99 -11.98
C GLY A 241 31.57 12.95 -13.17
N PRO A 242 31.17 12.46 -14.35
CA PRO A 242 31.22 13.23 -15.60
C PRO A 242 30.23 14.41 -15.68
N LEU A 243 29.17 14.42 -14.87
CA LEU A 243 28.10 15.43 -14.96
C LEU A 243 28.31 16.68 -14.08
N ASN A 244 29.52 16.88 -13.57
CA ASN A 244 29.94 18.05 -12.79
C ASN A 244 28.96 18.43 -11.66
N ARG A 245 28.27 17.43 -11.08
CA ARG A 245 27.27 17.57 -10.01
C ARG A 245 26.00 18.36 -10.39
N ASP A 246 25.70 18.55 -11.67
CA ASP A 246 24.42 19.13 -12.10
C ASP A 246 23.36 18.02 -12.33
N PRO A 247 22.33 17.91 -11.48
CA PRO A 247 21.29 16.89 -11.62
C PRO A 247 20.23 17.20 -12.68
N TYR A 248 20.26 18.39 -13.30
CA TYR A 248 19.23 18.86 -14.25
C TYR A 248 18.99 17.88 -15.40
N TRP A 249 20.06 17.45 -16.08
CA TRP A 249 19.96 16.55 -17.24
C TRP A 249 19.41 15.16 -16.88
N ILE A 250 19.78 14.64 -15.72
CA ILE A 250 19.28 13.35 -15.24
C ILE A 250 17.80 13.46 -14.87
N HIS A 251 17.39 14.54 -14.19
CA HIS A 251 15.98 14.80 -13.91
C HIS A 251 15.15 15.00 -15.18
N SER A 252 15.68 15.71 -16.19
CA SER A 252 15.03 15.86 -17.49
C SER A 252 14.84 14.51 -18.21
N ALA A 253 15.85 13.64 -18.19
CA ALA A 253 15.77 12.31 -18.79
C ALA A 253 14.74 11.41 -18.08
N PHE A 254 14.71 11.43 -16.74
CA PHE A 254 13.70 10.71 -15.99
C PHE A 254 12.29 11.28 -16.21
N PHE A 255 12.16 12.59 -16.27
CA PHE A 255 10.88 13.24 -16.56
C PHE A 255 10.35 12.82 -17.93
N ALA A 256 11.18 12.89 -18.97
CA ALA A 256 10.81 12.44 -20.32
C ALA A 256 10.43 10.95 -20.36
N SER A 257 11.22 10.08 -19.71
CA SER A 257 10.92 8.64 -19.68
C SER A 257 9.65 8.30 -18.87
N SER A 258 9.33 9.09 -17.85
CA SER A 258 8.10 8.93 -17.06
C SER A 258 6.81 9.21 -17.84
N LEU A 259 6.89 9.94 -18.96
CA LEU A 259 5.74 10.17 -19.85
C LEU A 259 5.21 8.88 -20.48
N SER A 260 6.04 7.82 -20.56
CA SER A 260 5.60 6.49 -20.98
C SER A 260 4.48 5.92 -20.10
N ALA A 261 4.35 6.39 -18.86
CA ALA A 261 3.29 6.00 -17.92
C ALA A 261 1.88 6.37 -18.41
N ILE A 262 1.74 7.30 -19.36
CA ILE A 262 0.47 7.65 -20.02
C ILE A 262 -0.12 6.44 -20.77
N SER A 263 0.73 5.50 -21.20
CA SER A 263 0.30 4.30 -21.92
C SER A 263 -0.66 3.43 -21.09
N VAL A 264 -0.49 3.39 -19.77
CA VAL A 264 -1.32 2.55 -18.89
C VAL A 264 -2.78 3.00 -18.88
N PRO A 265 -3.16 4.23 -18.48
CA PRO A 265 -4.56 4.66 -18.54
C PRO A 265 -5.13 4.64 -19.96
N LEU A 266 -4.31 4.83 -21.00
CA LEU A 266 -4.75 4.67 -22.39
C LEU A 266 -5.24 3.25 -22.67
N THR A 267 -4.49 2.22 -22.23
CA THR A 267 -4.93 0.82 -22.35
C THR A 267 -6.22 0.53 -21.55
N LEU A 268 -6.39 1.16 -20.38
CA LEU A 268 -7.62 1.04 -19.58
C LEU A 268 -8.83 1.64 -20.32
N CYS A 269 -8.64 2.82 -20.92
CA CYS A 269 -9.67 3.52 -21.70
C CYS A 269 -10.07 2.74 -22.96
N ILE A 270 -9.11 2.18 -23.69
CA ILE A 270 -9.38 1.33 -24.86
C ILE A 270 -10.20 0.10 -24.46
N LYS A 271 -9.80 -0.61 -23.39
CA LYS A 271 -10.56 -1.77 -22.89
C LYS A 271 -11.97 -1.39 -22.46
N LYS A 272 -12.15 -0.25 -21.78
CA LYS A 272 -13.47 0.27 -21.40
C LYS A 272 -14.36 0.46 -22.63
N ARG A 273 -13.82 1.07 -23.71
CA ARG A 273 -14.54 1.26 -24.98
C ARG A 273 -14.89 -0.07 -25.65
N MET A 274 -13.98 -1.04 -25.66
CA MET A 274 -14.27 -2.37 -26.22
C MET A 274 -15.39 -3.08 -25.46
N LEU A 275 -15.41 -2.99 -24.13
CA LEU A 275 -16.47 -3.57 -23.30
C LEU A 275 -17.82 -2.87 -23.46
N SER A 276 -17.85 -1.57 -23.78
CA SER A 276 -19.10 -0.86 -24.07
C SER A 276 -19.70 -1.20 -25.43
N HIS A 277 -18.89 -1.66 -26.39
CA HIS A 277 -19.34 -2.02 -27.74
C HIS A 277 -19.77 -3.49 -27.89
N THR A 278 -19.65 -4.33 -26.86
CA THR A 278 -20.11 -5.73 -26.93
C THR A 278 -21.61 -5.79 -26.61
N PRO A 279 -22.51 -6.09 -27.58
CA PRO A 279 -23.94 -6.17 -27.31
C PRO A 279 -24.26 -7.29 -26.32
N LEU A 280 -25.26 -7.08 -25.47
CA LEU A 280 -25.75 -8.07 -24.51
C LEU A 280 -26.15 -9.35 -25.26
N PRO A 281 -25.75 -10.56 -24.79
CA PRO A 281 -26.40 -11.77 -25.27
C PRO A 281 -27.89 -11.66 -24.88
N SER A 282 -28.76 -11.70 -25.89
CA SER A 282 -30.19 -11.83 -25.71
C SER A 282 -30.43 -13.06 -24.83
N ARG A 283 -31.01 -12.85 -23.65
CA ARG A 283 -31.60 -13.95 -22.88
C ARG A 283 -32.74 -14.51 -23.74
N GLY A 284 -32.46 -15.62 -24.43
CA GLY A 284 -33.50 -16.54 -24.89
C GLY A 284 -34.01 -17.35 -23.70
#